data_AF-X1MDB2-F1
#
_entry.id   AF-X1MDB2-F1
#
_cell.length_a   1.000
_cell.length_b   1.000
_cell.length_c   1.000
_cell.angle_alpha   90.00
_cell.angle_beta   90.00
_cell.angle_gamma   90.00
#
_symmetry.space_group_name_H-M   'P 1'
#
loop_
_entity.id
_entity.type
_entity.pdbx_description
1 polymer ?
#
loop_
_entity_poly.entity_id
_entity_poly.type
_entity_poly.pdbx_seq_one_letter_code
_entity_poly.pdbx_strand_id
1 'polypeptide(L)'
;MIRHEPENTKCACGCQLQRIGEDVSEKLDYTPGVFTVGQHVRGKWACRQCETLIQVPVPAQDIDKGIPTAGLLTHVMVAKFADHLPLYRQEKIFGRAGLPIARSTLAQ
;
A
#
# COMPACT_ATOMS: atom_id res chain seq x y z
N MET A 1 10.57 3.86 0.43
CA MET A 1 9.75 4.51 -0.61
C MET A 1 9.97 3.77 -1.92
N ILE A 2 8.89 3.35 -2.60
CA ILE A 2 8.91 2.56 -3.83
C ILE A 2 8.22 3.40 -4.91
N ARG A 3 8.89 3.64 -6.04
CA ARG A 3 8.34 4.41 -7.16
C ARG A 3 7.87 3.49 -8.26
N HIS A 4 6.66 3.72 -8.75
CA HIS A 4 6.06 3.01 -9.88
C HIS A 4 5.96 4.01 -11.04
N GLU A 5 6.91 3.93 -11.95
CA GLU A 5 6.98 4.78 -13.15
C GLU A 5 6.80 3.91 -14.41
N PRO A 6 6.19 4.46 -15.47
CA PRO A 6 6.03 3.74 -16.72
C PRO A 6 7.40 3.44 -17.34
N GLU A 7 7.56 2.26 -17.93
CA GLU A 7 8.81 1.83 -18.58
C GLU A 7 9.23 2.75 -19.73
N ASN A 8 8.25 3.37 -20.40
CA ASN A 8 8.48 4.31 -21.48
C ASN A 8 7.66 5.60 -21.25
N THR A 9 8.33 6.74 -21.36
CA THR A 9 7.71 8.06 -21.23
C THR A 9 7.39 8.70 -22.60
N LYS A 10 7.46 7.94 -23.68
CA LYS A 10 6.98 8.34 -25.00
C LYS A 10 5.52 7.93 -25.19
N CYS A 11 4.71 8.88 -25.62
CA CYS A 11 3.34 8.62 -26.00
C CYS A 11 3.26 7.90 -27.37
N ALA A 12 2.16 7.20 -27.63
CA ALA A 12 1.88 6.60 -28.94
C ALA A 12 1.85 7.63 -30.09
N CYS A 13 1.56 8.91 -29.79
CA CYS A 13 1.63 10.00 -30.77
C CYS A 13 3.06 10.51 -31.04
N GLY A 14 4.09 9.93 -30.41
CA GLY A 14 5.50 10.29 -30.58
C GLY A 14 6.01 11.41 -29.67
N CYS A 15 5.15 12.05 -28.88
CA CYS A 15 5.55 13.09 -27.94
C CYS A 15 6.09 12.57 -26.62
N GLN A 16 6.88 13.41 -25.95
CA GLN A 16 7.33 13.18 -24.59
C GLN A 16 6.17 13.42 -23.60
N LEU A 17 5.87 12.44 -22.76
CA LEU A 17 4.90 12.59 -21.68
C LEU A 17 5.42 13.55 -20.62
N GLN A 18 4.50 14.33 -20.05
CA GLN A 18 4.80 15.22 -18.94
C GLN A 18 4.21 14.68 -17.65
N ARG A 19 4.99 14.73 -16.59
CA ARG A 19 4.50 14.38 -15.25
C ARG A 19 3.60 15.49 -14.74
N ILE A 20 2.34 15.16 -14.48
CA ILE A 20 1.32 16.12 -14.02
C ILE A 20 1.00 15.98 -12.53
N GLY A 21 1.39 14.86 -11.91
CA GLY A 21 1.15 14.62 -10.50
C GLY A 21 1.64 13.25 -10.04
N GLU A 22 1.29 12.89 -8.82
CA GLU A 22 1.56 11.58 -8.24
C GLU A 22 0.46 11.18 -7.25
N ASP A 23 0.21 9.87 -7.14
CA ASP A 23 -0.55 9.30 -6.04
C ASP A 23 0.40 8.61 -5.07
N VAL A 24 0.27 8.90 -3.78
CA VAL A 24 1.03 8.27 -2.71
C VAL A 24 0.09 7.37 -1.92
N SER A 25 0.46 6.10 -1.77
CA SER A 25 -0.24 5.14 -0.93
C SER A 25 0.71 4.51 0.07
N GLU A 26 0.31 4.42 1.33
CA GLU A 26 1.10 3.80 2.39
C GLU A 26 0.69 2.34 2.58
N LYS A 27 1.69 1.50 2.86
CA LYS A 27 1.52 0.08 3.17
C LYS A 27 2.20 -0.25 4.49
N LEU A 28 1.44 -0.80 5.43
CA LEU A 28 1.95 -1.21 6.73
C LEU A 28 2.28 -2.70 6.69
N ASP A 29 3.55 -3.01 6.89
CA ASP A 29 4.07 -4.37 6.94
C ASP A 29 4.56 -4.75 8.33
N TYR A 30 4.61 -6.05 8.58
CA TYR A 30 5.12 -6.63 9.81
C TYR A 30 6.11 -7.75 9.52
N THR A 31 7.35 -7.52 9.95
CA THR A 31 8.33 -8.57 10.19
C THR A 31 8.38 -8.81 11.70
N PRO A 32 8.57 -10.03 12.23
CA PRO A 32 8.54 -10.29 13.67
C PRO A 32 9.32 -9.24 14.50
N GLY A 33 8.59 -8.48 15.31
CA GLY A 33 9.13 -7.42 16.17
C GLY A 33 9.33 -6.04 15.51
N VAL A 34 9.08 -5.90 14.20
CA VAL A 34 9.33 -4.67 13.45
C VAL A 34 8.16 -4.35 12.53
N PHE A 35 7.57 -3.17 12.75
CA PHE A 35 6.60 -2.57 11.84
C PHE A 35 7.30 -1.64 10.86
N THR A 36 6.94 -1.72 9.59
CA THR A 36 7.47 -0.82 8.57
C THR A 36 6.37 -0.22 7.73
N VAL A 37 6.51 1.06 7.39
CA VAL A 37 5.60 1.76 6.48
C VAL A 37 6.30 1.95 5.14
N GLY A 38 5.85 1.18 4.14
CA GLY A 38 6.26 1.32 2.76
C GLY A 38 5.41 2.35 2.04
N GLN A 39 6.00 3.49 1.65
CA GLN A 39 5.32 4.45 0.77
C GLN A 39 5.48 4.03 -0.69
N HIS A 40 4.38 3.85 -1.40
CA HIS A 40 4.33 3.60 -2.84
C HIS A 40 3.87 4.86 -3.56
N VAL A 41 4.71 5.39 -4.45
CA VAL A 41 4.44 6.60 -5.22
C VAL A 41 4.26 6.23 -6.68
N ARG A 42 3.13 6.64 -7.27
CA ARG A 42 2.80 6.37 -8.67
C ARG A 42 2.66 7.68 -9.43
N GLY A 43 3.52 7.88 -10.43
CA GLY A 43 3.48 9.10 -11.25
C GLY A 43 2.29 9.10 -12.20
N LYS A 44 1.60 10.23 -12.29
CA LYS A 44 0.60 10.53 -13.34
C LYS A 44 1.28 11.26 -14.48
N TRP A 45 1.22 10.67 -15.67
CA TRP A 45 1.85 11.18 -16.87
C TRP A 45 0.80 11.50 -17.92
N ALA A 46 0.85 12.69 -18.51
CA ALA A 46 -0.08 13.09 -19.55
C ALA A 46 0.62 13.52 -20.83
N CYS A 47 0.02 13.20 -21.97
CA CYS A 47 0.36 13.82 -23.24
C CYS A 47 -0.49 15.07 -23.45
N ARG A 48 0.13 16.20 -23.79
CA ARG A 48 -0.60 17.44 -24.12
C ARG A 48 -1.24 17.46 -25.49
N GLN A 49 -0.77 16.63 -26.43
CA GLN A 49 -1.31 16.63 -27.80
C GLN A 49 -2.53 15.74 -27.97
N CYS A 50 -2.51 14.55 -27.39
CA CYS A 50 -3.60 13.57 -27.50
C CYS A 50 -4.36 13.37 -26.18
N GLU A 51 -4.11 14.22 -25.19
CA GLU A 51 -4.79 14.25 -23.88
C GLU A 51 -4.82 12.89 -23.14
N THR A 52 -3.88 12.00 -23.48
CA THR A 52 -3.82 10.65 -22.91
C THR A 52 -3.13 10.67 -21.55
N LEU A 53 -3.78 10.08 -20.55
CA LEU A 53 -3.25 9.89 -19.20
C LEU A 53 -2.71 8.46 -19.04
N ILE A 54 -1.48 8.34 -18.56
CA ILE A 54 -0.78 7.09 -18.31
C ILE A 54 -0.33 7.07 -16.84
N GLN A 55 -0.61 5.96 -16.17
CA GLN A 55 -0.18 5.68 -14.80
C GLN A 55 0.00 4.18 -14.66
N VAL A 56 1.04 3.75 -13.92
CA VAL A 56 1.23 2.33 -13.62
C VAL A 56 0.05 1.84 -12.77
N PRO A 57 -0.65 0.77 -13.17
CA PRO A 57 -1.81 0.28 -12.43
C PRO A 57 -1.40 -0.18 -11.03
N VAL A 58 -2.34 -0.12 -10.09
CA VAL A 58 -2.15 -0.70 -8.76
C VAL A 58 -2.26 -2.22 -8.91
N PRO A 59 -1.25 -3.00 -8.47
CA PRO A 59 -1.38 -4.46 -8.44
C PRO A 59 -2.58 -4.89 -7.60
N ALA A 60 -3.18 -6.04 -7.93
CA ALA A 60 -4.25 -6.61 -7.12
C ALA A 60 -3.78 -6.81 -5.66
N GLN A 61 -4.69 -6.54 -4.71
CA GLN A 61 -4.43 -6.61 -3.28
C GLN A 61 -5.51 -7.47 -2.62
N ASP A 62 -5.14 -8.17 -1.54
CA ASP A 62 -6.08 -9.00 -0.79
C ASP A 62 -7.24 -8.17 -0.22
N ILE A 63 -6.93 -6.95 0.24
CA ILE A 63 -7.90 -5.95 0.67
C ILE A 63 -7.78 -4.74 -0.26
N ASP A 64 -8.83 -4.46 -1.02
CA ASP A 64 -8.90 -3.32 -1.91
C ASP A 64 -8.68 -2.02 -1.15
N LYS A 65 -7.68 -1.24 -1.60
CA LYS A 65 -7.25 0.03 -0.97
C LYS A 65 -6.84 -0.11 0.50
N GLY A 66 -6.67 -1.34 0.99
CA GLY A 66 -6.24 -1.61 2.36
C GLY A 66 -4.82 -1.09 2.61
N ILE A 67 -4.54 -0.64 3.83
CA ILE A 67 -3.18 -0.33 4.27
C ILE A 67 -2.32 -1.59 4.54
N PRO A 68 -2.85 -2.73 5.04
CA PRO A 68 -1.99 -3.84 5.43
C PRO A 68 -1.36 -4.54 4.22
N THR A 69 -0.14 -5.00 4.38
CA THR A 69 0.49 -5.98 3.49
C THR A 69 0.07 -7.41 3.87
N ALA A 70 0.39 -8.36 3.00
CA ALA A 70 0.24 -9.79 3.31
C ALA A 70 0.99 -10.20 4.59
N GLY A 71 2.14 -9.61 4.90
CA GLY A 71 2.91 -9.90 6.13
C GLY A 71 2.15 -9.51 7.39
N LEU A 72 1.56 -8.32 7.41
CA LEU A 72 0.73 -7.87 8.53
C LEU A 72 -0.55 -8.72 8.66
N LEU A 73 -1.25 -9.01 7.55
CA LEU A 73 -2.44 -9.86 7.57
C LEU A 73 -2.11 -11.26 8.13
N THR A 74 -1.01 -11.85 7.67
CA THR A 74 -0.52 -13.15 8.14
C THR A 74 -0.26 -13.11 9.65
N HIS A 75 0.40 -12.07 10.15
CA HIS A 75 0.64 -11.93 11.59
C HIS A 75 -0.65 -11.89 12.41
N VAL A 76 -1.62 -11.06 12.00
CA VAL A 76 -2.92 -10.95 12.70
C VAL A 76 -3.64 -12.30 12.73
N MET A 77 -3.63 -13.02 11.60
CA MET A 77 -4.26 -14.34 11.49
C MET A 77 -3.57 -15.39 12.36
N VAL A 78 -2.24 -15.52 12.26
CA VAL A 78 -1.46 -16.46 13.07
C VAL A 78 -1.64 -16.17 14.55
N ALA A 79 -1.49 -14.91 14.95
CA ALA A 79 -1.67 -14.51 16.34
C ALA A 79 -3.08 -14.85 16.85
N LYS A 80 -4.13 -14.60 16.06
CA LYS A 80 -5.51 -14.85 16.46
C LYS A 80 -5.82 -16.34 16.56
N PHE A 81 -5.45 -17.11 15.54
CA PHE A 81 -5.94 -18.47 15.35
C PHE A 81 -4.96 -19.54 15.79
N ALA A 82 -3.65 -19.35 15.60
CA ALA A 82 -2.64 -20.31 16.04
C ALA A 82 -2.19 -20.04 17.49
N ASP A 83 -1.96 -18.77 17.84
CA ASP A 83 -1.44 -18.40 19.18
C ASP A 83 -2.55 -18.03 20.18
N HIS A 84 -3.81 -18.12 19.77
CA HIS A 84 -4.98 -17.77 20.59
C HIS A 84 -4.91 -16.37 21.22
N LEU A 85 -4.32 -15.40 20.50
CA LEU A 85 -4.17 -14.02 20.91
C LEU A 85 -5.40 -13.20 20.48
N PRO A 86 -6.32 -12.85 21.40
CA PRO A 86 -7.55 -12.18 21.04
C PRO A 86 -7.31 -10.77 20.48
N LEU A 87 -8.18 -10.30 19.58
CA LEU A 87 -8.00 -9.04 18.85
C LEU A 87 -7.85 -7.80 19.75
N TYR A 88 -8.54 -7.74 20.89
CA TYR A 88 -8.37 -6.62 21.83
C TYR A 88 -6.95 -6.56 22.43
N ARG A 89 -6.26 -7.70 22.51
CA ARG A 89 -4.88 -7.77 23.01
C ARG A 89 -3.91 -7.41 21.89
N GLN A 90 -4.21 -7.81 20.65
CA GLN A 90 -3.46 -7.38 19.47
C GLN A 90 -3.53 -5.86 19.28
N GLU A 91 -4.72 -5.25 19.38
CA GLU A 91 -4.92 -3.79 19.37
C GLU A 91 -4.01 -3.08 20.39
N LYS A 92 -3.93 -3.61 21.63
CA LYS A 92 -3.02 -3.09 22.65
C LYS A 92 -1.54 -3.28 22.30
N ILE A 93 -1.17 -4.37 21.61
CA ILE A 93 0.21 -4.62 21.15
C ILE A 93 0.60 -3.61 20.08
N PHE A 94 -0.24 -3.42 19.06
CA PHE A 94 0.00 -2.43 18.01
C PHE A 94 0.06 -1.01 18.61
N GLY A 95 -0.83 -0.69 19.56
CA GLY A 95 -0.80 0.59 20.27
C GLY A 95 0.50 0.85 21.02
N ARG A 96 1.10 -0.18 21.66
CA ARG A 96 2.43 -0.05 22.29
C ARG A 96 3.55 0.17 21.28
N ALA A 97 3.39 -0.29 20.05
CA ALA A 97 4.31 -0.03 18.94
C ALA A 97 4.05 1.33 18.26
N GLY A 98 3.16 2.17 18.79
CA GLY A 98 2.80 3.47 18.20
C GLY A 98 1.83 3.38 17.02
N LEU A 99 1.22 2.20 16.79
CA LEU A 99 0.29 1.94 15.69
C LEU A 99 -1.10 1.61 16.25
N PRO A 100 -1.92 2.62 16.59
CA PRO A 100 -3.26 2.36 17.10
C PRO A 100 -4.18 1.83 15.98
N ILE A 101 -4.24 0.51 15.82
CA ILE A 101 -5.15 -0.17 14.87
C ILE A 101 -6.39 -0.61 15.64
N ALA A 102 -7.55 -0.04 15.30
CA ALA A 102 -8.79 -0.36 15.96
C ALA A 102 -9.16 -1.84 15.82
N ARG A 103 -9.75 -2.42 16.87
CA ARG A 103 -10.23 -3.80 16.84
C ARG A 103 -11.20 -4.11 15.69
N SER A 104 -12.03 -3.13 15.28
CA SER A 104 -12.94 -3.27 14.14
C SER A 104 -12.18 -3.47 12.82
N THR A 105 -11.06 -2.78 12.64
CA THR A 105 -10.18 -2.93 11.47
C THR A 105 -9.47 -4.28 11.47
N LEU A 106 -9.07 -4.80 12.63
CA LEU A 106 -8.46 -6.14 12.76
C LEU A 106 -9.46 -7.29 12.57
N ALA A 107 -10.76 -7.00 12.52
CA ALA A 107 -11.83 -7.99 12.42
C ALA A 107 -12.45 -8.09 11.02
N GLN A 108 -12.05 -7.21 10.08
CA GLN A 108 -12.50 -7.24 8.69
C GLN A 108 -11.87 -8.38 7.90
#